data_AF-A0A519JV72-F1
#
_entry.id   AF-A0A519JV72-F1
#
_cell.length_a   1.000
_cell.length_b   1.000
_cell.length_c   1.000
_cell.angle_alpha   90.00
_cell.angle_beta   90.00
_cell.angle_gamma   90.00
#
_symmetry.space_group_name_H-M   'P 1'
#
loop_
_entity.id
_entity.type
_entity.pdbx_description
1 polymer ?
#
loop_
_entity_poly.entity_id
_entity_poly.type
_entity_poly.pdbx_seq_one_letter_code
_entity_poly.pdbx_strand_id
1 'polypeptide(L)'
;MKQILQYLFNHQTLTRAEAKAILTEISQNKFNESEVTAFVTVFLMRSITLEELTGFREALLQLAKPIDLGTNDLVDIVGTGGDGKNTFNISTLASFIVAGTGQKVAKQGNYGASSISGSSTVLEELGYQFKDNSEDLKADLEKGNICFIHAPLFHPALKSVAPLRKQLGLKTFFNSLGPLVNPAKPKFSMIGVANLETARVYQY
;
A
#
# COMPACT_ATOMS: atom_id res chain seq x y z
N MET A 1 9.63 15.85 16.13
CA MET A 1 9.47 16.20 14.70
C MET A 1 10.17 17.50 14.29
N LYS A 2 10.20 18.57 15.11
CA LYS A 2 10.77 19.90 14.74
C LYS A 2 12.08 19.88 13.94
N GLN A 3 13.12 19.17 14.42
CA GLN A 3 14.42 19.11 13.74
C GLN A 3 14.33 18.45 12.36
N ILE A 4 13.57 17.36 12.25
CA ILE A 4 13.32 16.66 10.98
C ILE A 4 12.64 17.59 9.99
N LEU A 5 11.59 18.31 10.41
CA LEU A 5 10.90 19.26 9.54
C LEU A 5 11.83 20.39 9.09
N GLN A 6 12.61 20.97 10.00
CA GLN A 6 13.56 22.02 9.64
C GLN A 6 14.61 21.54 8.62
N TYR A 7 15.10 20.31 8.77
CA TYR A 7 16.00 19.68 7.80
C TYR A 7 15.32 19.51 6.43
N LEU A 8 14.11 18.96 6.42
CA LEU A 8 13.31 18.74 5.20
C LEU A 8 12.89 20.03 4.50
N PHE A 9 12.59 21.09 5.25
CA PHE A 9 12.24 22.41 4.72
C PHE A 9 13.43 23.09 4.02
N ASN A 10 14.67 22.69 4.35
CA ASN A 10 15.87 23.10 3.63
C ASN A 10 16.17 22.21 2.41
N HIS A 11 15.12 21.58 1.84
CA HIS A 11 15.18 20.69 0.68
C HIS A 11 16.09 19.48 0.82
N GLN A 12 16.44 19.10 2.04
CA GLN A 12 17.23 17.91 2.30
C GLN A 12 16.37 16.64 2.21
N THR A 13 17.03 15.51 1.97
CA THR A 13 16.41 14.19 1.82
C THR A 13 16.85 13.26 2.93
N LEU A 14 15.95 12.36 3.33
CA LEU A 14 16.26 11.35 4.35
C LEU A 14 16.97 10.16 3.71
N THR A 15 17.85 9.53 4.48
CA THR A 15 18.35 8.19 4.19
C THR A 15 17.23 7.16 4.37
N ARG A 16 17.40 5.97 3.79
CA ARG A 16 16.48 4.83 3.99
C ARG A 16 16.28 4.48 5.46
N ALA A 17 17.34 4.53 6.26
CA ALA A 17 17.27 4.23 7.70
C ALA A 17 16.43 5.28 8.46
N GLU A 18 16.64 6.57 8.17
CA GLU A 18 15.87 7.66 8.78
C GLU A 18 14.39 7.61 8.36
N ALA A 19 14.12 7.41 7.07
CA ALA A 19 12.76 7.29 6.55
C ALA A 19 12.00 6.14 7.22
N LYS A 20 12.65 4.97 7.36
CA LYS A 20 12.10 3.83 8.09
C LYS A 20 11.78 4.18 9.53
N ALA A 21 12.76 4.73 10.25
CA ALA A 21 12.61 5.09 11.66
C ALA A 21 11.44 6.07 11.87
N ILE A 22 11.38 7.14 11.08
CA ILE A 22 10.35 8.17 11.19
C ILE A 22 8.97 7.58 10.97
N LEU A 23 8.78 6.73 9.95
CA LEU A 23 7.46 6.13 9.72
C LEU A 23 7.05 5.15 10.82
N THR A 24 8.01 4.41 11.39
CA THR A 24 7.77 3.59 12.59
C THR A 24 7.33 4.45 13.77
N GLU A 25 7.98 5.58 14.01
CA GLU A 25 7.62 6.50 15.11
C GLU A 25 6.26 7.16 14.91
N ILE A 26 5.91 7.53 13.66
CA ILE A 26 4.57 8.01 13.30
C ILE A 26 3.53 6.94 13.66
N SER A 27 3.77 5.67 13.31
CA SER A 27 2.83 4.58 13.60
C SER A 27 2.64 4.31 15.10
N GLN A 28 3.62 4.69 15.92
CA GLN A 28 3.60 4.58 17.38
C GLN A 28 2.99 5.83 18.05
N ASN A 29 2.44 6.77 17.27
CA ASN A 29 1.87 8.04 17.74
C ASN A 29 2.86 8.90 18.54
N LYS A 30 4.17 8.85 18.22
CA LYS A 30 5.17 9.71 18.88
C LYS A 30 5.07 11.19 18.49
N PHE A 31 4.35 11.50 17.42
CA PHE A 31 4.16 12.85 16.89
C PHE A 31 2.68 13.18 16.83
N ASN A 32 2.34 14.46 17.00
CA ASN A 32 0.95 14.90 16.90
C ASN A 32 0.50 15.03 15.43
N GLU A 33 -0.82 15.17 15.22
CA GLU A 33 -1.40 15.24 13.88
C GLU A 33 -0.81 16.39 13.04
N SER A 34 -0.64 17.58 13.62
CA SER A 34 -0.08 18.75 12.89
C SER A 34 1.36 18.51 12.42
N GLU A 35 2.18 17.88 13.25
CA GLU A 35 3.55 17.49 12.93
C GLU A 35 3.60 16.47 11.77
N VAL A 36 2.71 15.47 11.79
CA VAL A 36 2.62 14.47 10.73
C VAL A 36 2.07 15.08 9.43
N THR A 37 1.09 15.98 9.51
CA THR A 37 0.57 16.74 8.35
C THR A 37 1.68 17.51 7.67
N ALA A 38 2.46 18.28 8.44
CA ALA A 38 3.58 19.04 7.91
C ALA A 38 4.61 18.12 7.24
N PHE A 39 4.95 16.99 7.87
CA PHE A 39 5.88 16.01 7.31
C PHE A 39 5.40 15.43 5.99
N VAL A 40 4.13 14.99 5.91
CA VAL A 40 3.55 14.44 4.67
C VAL A 40 3.50 15.50 3.57
N THR A 41 3.24 16.76 3.93
CA THR A 41 3.12 17.88 2.98
C THR A 41 4.45 18.20 2.30
N VAL A 42 5.61 17.97 2.95
CA VAL A 42 6.93 18.12 2.31
C VAL A 42 6.99 17.32 1.01
N PHE A 43 6.50 16.09 1.01
CA PHE A 43 6.50 15.20 -0.18
C PHE A 43 5.43 15.54 -1.21
N LEU A 44 4.57 16.54 -0.94
CA LEU A 44 3.70 17.15 -1.95
C LEU A 44 4.39 18.32 -2.65
N MET A 45 5.37 18.96 -1.98
CA MET A 45 6.13 20.09 -2.51
C MET A 45 7.42 19.66 -3.21
N ARG A 46 7.89 18.44 -2.97
CA ARG A 46 9.03 17.83 -3.67
C ARG A 46 8.80 16.36 -3.93
N SER A 47 9.47 15.82 -4.95
CA SER A 47 9.49 14.39 -5.22
C SER A 47 10.12 13.60 -4.07
N ILE A 48 9.57 12.42 -3.83
CA ILE A 48 10.15 11.43 -2.91
C ILE A 48 11.34 10.75 -3.57
N THR A 49 12.42 10.54 -2.81
CA THR A 49 13.60 9.80 -3.31
C THR A 49 13.39 8.28 -3.20
N LEU A 50 14.22 7.52 -3.93
CA LEU A 50 14.19 6.05 -3.84
C LEU A 50 14.53 5.56 -2.43
N GLU A 51 15.50 6.18 -1.76
CA GLU A 51 15.90 5.84 -0.38
C GLU A 51 14.75 6.05 0.59
N GLU A 52 14.06 7.20 0.50
CA GLU A 52 12.89 7.52 1.33
C GLU A 52 11.74 6.53 1.10
N LEU A 53 11.38 6.29 -0.17
CA LEU A 53 10.31 5.35 -0.51
C LEU A 53 10.63 3.93 -0.01
N THR A 54 11.88 3.50 -0.17
CA THR A 54 12.35 2.19 0.29
C THR A 54 12.29 2.07 1.80
N GLY A 55 12.74 3.10 2.53
CA GLY A 55 12.67 3.12 3.99
C GLY A 55 11.23 3.07 4.51
N PHE A 56 10.33 3.84 3.90
CA PHE A 56 8.90 3.82 4.23
C PHE A 56 8.26 2.46 3.92
N ARG A 57 8.59 1.86 2.76
CA ARG A 57 8.12 0.51 2.39
C ARG A 57 8.54 -0.52 3.43
N GLU A 58 9.80 -0.49 3.85
CA GLU A 58 10.30 -1.40 4.89
C GLU A 58 9.57 -1.26 6.21
N ALA A 59 9.36 -0.01 6.66
CA ALA A 59 8.63 0.24 7.90
C ALA A 59 7.20 -0.34 7.80
N LEU A 60 6.49 -0.12 6.69
CA LEU A 60 5.14 -0.65 6.52
C LEU A 60 5.09 -2.19 6.44
N LEU A 61 6.06 -2.82 5.78
CA LEU A 61 6.17 -4.28 5.76
C LEU A 61 6.52 -4.86 7.12
N GLN A 62 7.39 -4.19 7.90
CA GLN A 62 7.74 -4.59 9.26
C GLN A 62 6.56 -4.45 10.24
N LEU A 63 5.72 -3.44 10.03
CA LEU A 63 4.54 -3.15 10.86
C LEU A 63 3.28 -3.88 10.39
N ALA A 64 3.33 -4.59 9.26
CA ALA A 64 2.21 -5.34 8.75
C ALA A 64 1.94 -6.60 9.59
N LYS A 65 0.68 -7.01 9.67
CA LYS A 65 0.31 -8.33 10.21
C LYS A 65 0.95 -9.40 9.32
N PRO A 66 1.74 -10.33 9.87
CA PRO A 66 2.42 -11.35 9.06
C PRO A 66 1.40 -12.29 8.42
N ILE A 67 1.70 -12.73 7.19
CA ILE A 67 0.93 -13.75 6.47
C ILE A 67 1.88 -14.87 6.06
N ASP A 68 1.49 -16.11 6.32
CA ASP A 68 2.14 -17.30 5.78
C ASP A 68 1.17 -18.11 4.91
N LEU A 69 1.38 -18.07 3.60
CA LEU A 69 0.59 -18.84 2.62
C LEU A 69 1.26 -20.17 2.24
N GLY A 70 2.39 -20.52 2.85
CA GLY A 70 3.18 -21.71 2.54
C GLY A 70 3.92 -21.67 1.20
N THR A 71 3.86 -20.55 0.47
CA THR A 71 4.62 -20.31 -0.76
C THR A 71 4.75 -18.82 -1.01
N ASN A 72 5.82 -18.40 -1.69
CA ASN A 72 5.97 -17.06 -2.24
C ASN A 72 5.81 -17.03 -3.76
N ASP A 73 5.56 -18.18 -4.41
CA ASP A 73 5.27 -18.29 -5.84
C ASP A 73 3.85 -17.78 -6.13
N LEU A 74 3.71 -16.48 -5.95
CA LEU A 74 2.47 -15.72 -5.96
C LEU A 74 2.63 -14.55 -6.91
N VAL A 75 1.52 -14.17 -7.53
CA VAL A 75 1.38 -12.94 -8.29
C VAL A 75 0.48 -11.98 -7.53
N ASP A 76 0.84 -10.71 -7.50
CA ASP A 76 -0.08 -9.62 -7.16
C ASP A 76 -0.31 -8.71 -8.36
N ILE A 77 -1.57 -8.38 -8.63
CA ILE A 77 -1.96 -7.47 -9.71
C ILE A 77 -2.68 -6.31 -9.05
N VAL A 78 -1.99 -5.18 -8.92
CA VAL A 78 -2.42 -4.07 -8.08
C VAL A 78 -2.04 -2.75 -8.74
N GLY A 79 -2.55 -1.63 -8.24
CA GLY A 79 -2.11 -0.33 -8.72
C GLY A 79 -2.18 0.73 -7.65
N THR A 80 -1.51 1.85 -7.87
CA THR A 80 -1.47 2.98 -6.94
C THR A 80 -2.84 3.63 -6.74
N GLY A 81 -3.76 3.42 -7.69
CA GLY A 81 -4.99 4.18 -7.84
C GLY A 81 -4.70 5.67 -8.11
N GLY A 82 -5.77 6.48 -8.14
CA GLY A 82 -5.65 7.92 -8.26
C GLY A 82 -5.30 8.42 -9.68
N ASP A 83 -5.66 7.69 -10.73
CA ASP A 83 -5.52 8.14 -12.12
C ASP A 83 -6.69 9.02 -12.61
N GLY A 84 -7.75 9.13 -11.81
CA GLY A 84 -8.94 9.93 -12.12
C GLY A 84 -9.79 9.39 -13.27
N LYS A 85 -9.50 8.20 -13.80
CA LYS A 85 -10.18 7.67 -15.00
C LYS A 85 -11.51 6.98 -14.72
N ASN A 86 -11.79 6.68 -13.45
CA ASN A 86 -13.01 6.01 -13.01
C ASN A 86 -13.37 4.77 -13.84
N THR A 87 -12.36 3.96 -14.18
CA THR A 87 -12.56 2.70 -14.88
C THR A 87 -13.12 1.64 -13.94
N PHE A 88 -13.65 0.55 -14.50
CA PHE A 88 -13.95 -0.65 -13.72
C PHE A 88 -12.66 -1.26 -13.09
N ASN A 89 -12.82 -2.20 -12.17
CA ASN A 89 -11.72 -2.81 -11.41
C ASN A 89 -10.91 -3.82 -12.25
N ILE A 90 -10.21 -3.34 -13.27
CA ILE A 90 -9.39 -4.11 -14.22
C ILE A 90 -8.45 -5.08 -13.50
N SER A 91 -7.72 -4.60 -12.49
CA SER A 91 -6.76 -5.44 -11.75
C SER A 91 -7.43 -6.56 -10.97
N THR A 92 -8.67 -6.37 -10.49
CA THR A 92 -9.45 -7.42 -9.81
C THR A 92 -9.85 -8.49 -10.82
N LEU A 93 -10.41 -8.09 -11.96
CA LEU A 93 -10.78 -9.04 -13.02
C LEU A 93 -9.57 -9.83 -13.54
N ALA A 94 -8.46 -9.14 -13.81
CA ALA A 94 -7.21 -9.77 -14.23
C ALA A 94 -6.69 -10.80 -13.21
N SER A 95 -6.87 -10.53 -11.91
CA SER A 95 -6.46 -11.45 -10.84
C SER A 95 -7.23 -12.78 -10.92
N PHE A 96 -8.54 -12.74 -11.19
CA PHE A 96 -9.34 -13.95 -11.37
C PHE A 96 -8.96 -14.72 -12.64
N ILE A 97 -8.67 -14.02 -13.74
CA ILE A 97 -8.22 -14.66 -14.98
C ILE A 97 -6.90 -15.40 -14.75
N VAL A 98 -5.92 -14.75 -14.11
CA VAL A 98 -4.62 -15.37 -13.79
C VAL A 98 -4.80 -16.56 -12.84
N ALA A 99 -5.64 -16.45 -11.82
CA ALA A 99 -5.97 -17.57 -10.93
C ALA A 99 -6.60 -18.76 -11.68
N GLY A 100 -7.46 -18.48 -12.67
CA GLY A 100 -8.06 -19.49 -13.55
C GLY A 100 -7.06 -20.24 -14.44
N THR A 101 -5.85 -19.69 -14.66
CA THR A 101 -4.77 -20.39 -15.37
C THR A 101 -3.98 -21.37 -14.49
N GLY A 102 -4.26 -21.42 -13.18
CA GLY A 102 -3.53 -22.22 -12.21
C GLY A 102 -2.44 -21.46 -11.44
N GLN A 103 -2.11 -20.24 -11.84
CA GLN A 103 -1.16 -19.40 -11.12
C GLN A 103 -1.78 -18.88 -9.82
N LYS A 104 -1.07 -19.03 -8.70
CA LYS A 104 -1.53 -18.51 -7.40
C LYS A 104 -1.44 -16.99 -7.33
N VAL A 105 -2.51 -16.35 -6.89
CA VAL A 105 -2.66 -14.90 -6.79
C VAL A 105 -2.92 -14.48 -5.34
N ALA A 106 -2.05 -13.62 -4.80
CA ALA A 106 -2.25 -13.00 -3.49
C ALA A 106 -2.51 -11.51 -3.70
N LYS A 107 -3.77 -11.17 -4.01
CA LYS A 107 -4.13 -9.81 -4.42
C LYS A 107 -4.22 -8.89 -3.21
N GLN A 108 -3.41 -7.84 -3.16
CA GLN A 108 -3.64 -6.76 -2.20
C GLN A 108 -4.67 -5.78 -2.75
N GLY A 109 -5.57 -5.31 -1.89
CA GLY A 109 -6.55 -4.33 -2.28
C GLY A 109 -7.09 -3.48 -1.13
N ASN A 110 -7.81 -2.44 -1.50
CA ASN A 110 -8.40 -1.50 -0.56
C ASN A 110 -9.73 -0.95 -1.10
N TYR A 111 -10.45 -0.20 -0.26
CA TYR A 111 -11.56 0.64 -0.69
C TYR A 111 -11.06 1.75 -1.62
N GLY A 112 -11.98 2.29 -2.44
CA GLY A 112 -11.67 3.33 -3.42
C GLY A 112 -11.16 4.59 -2.72
N ALA A 113 -9.97 5.06 -3.10
CA ALA A 113 -9.44 6.33 -2.61
C ALA A 113 -9.96 7.53 -3.44
N SER A 114 -10.18 7.33 -4.73
CA SER A 114 -10.62 8.35 -5.69
C SER A 114 -11.63 7.84 -6.73
N SER A 115 -11.86 6.53 -6.79
CA SER A 115 -12.84 5.90 -7.68
C SER A 115 -14.16 5.69 -6.94
N ILE A 116 -15.24 5.56 -7.70
CA ILE A 116 -16.56 5.22 -7.15
C ILE A 116 -16.55 3.84 -6.47
N SER A 117 -15.72 2.90 -6.97
CA SER A 117 -15.59 1.55 -6.40
C SER A 117 -14.14 1.09 -6.34
N GLY A 118 -13.71 0.64 -5.15
CA GLY A 118 -12.41 0.01 -4.93
C GLY A 118 -12.47 -1.51 -5.11
N SER A 119 -11.32 -2.17 -5.17
CA SER A 119 -11.28 -3.65 -5.28
C SER A 119 -11.98 -4.33 -4.10
N SER A 120 -11.88 -3.75 -2.90
CA SER A 120 -12.57 -4.28 -1.72
C SER A 120 -14.09 -4.12 -1.84
N THR A 121 -14.57 -2.96 -2.28
CA THR A 121 -16.01 -2.73 -2.51
C THR A 121 -16.60 -3.78 -3.45
N VAL A 122 -15.95 -4.06 -4.59
CA VAL A 122 -16.43 -5.08 -5.53
C VAL A 122 -16.51 -6.47 -4.90
N LEU A 123 -15.49 -6.89 -4.15
CA LEU A 123 -15.49 -8.23 -3.56
C LEU A 123 -16.53 -8.36 -2.44
N GLU A 124 -16.70 -7.31 -1.64
CA GLU A 124 -17.72 -7.26 -0.59
C GLU A 124 -19.14 -7.35 -1.17
N GLU A 125 -19.43 -6.62 -2.25
CA GLU A 125 -20.71 -6.70 -2.99
C GLU A 125 -20.95 -8.07 -3.64
N LEU A 126 -19.88 -8.77 -4.03
CA LEU A 126 -19.94 -10.16 -4.52
C LEU A 126 -20.07 -11.19 -3.38
N GLY A 127 -20.16 -10.74 -2.12
CA GLY A 127 -20.36 -11.57 -0.94
C GLY A 127 -19.09 -12.16 -0.34
N TYR A 128 -17.89 -11.74 -0.80
CA TYR A 128 -16.64 -12.18 -0.21
C TYR A 128 -16.47 -11.59 1.20
N GLN A 129 -16.21 -12.46 2.17
CA GLN A 129 -15.92 -12.07 3.54
C GLN A 129 -14.41 -11.92 3.71
N PHE A 130 -13.95 -10.72 4.06
CA PHE A 130 -12.52 -10.47 4.27
C PHE A 130 -11.99 -11.25 5.47
N LYS A 131 -10.85 -11.89 5.26
CA LYS A 131 -10.15 -12.70 6.25
C LYS A 131 -8.95 -11.95 6.77
N ASP A 132 -8.61 -12.18 8.03
CA ASP A 132 -7.50 -11.52 8.70
C ASP A 132 -6.42 -12.50 9.17
N ASN A 133 -6.58 -13.81 8.99
CA ASN A 133 -5.63 -14.84 9.42
C ASN A 133 -5.07 -15.63 8.21
N SER A 134 -3.92 -16.27 8.43
CA SER A 134 -3.18 -16.95 7.36
C SER A 134 -3.87 -18.23 6.91
N GLU A 135 -4.47 -18.95 7.86
CA GLU A 135 -5.14 -20.23 7.66
C GLU A 135 -6.29 -20.09 6.66
N ASP A 136 -7.17 -19.10 6.87
CA ASP A 136 -8.32 -18.86 6.02
C ASP A 136 -7.92 -18.33 4.63
N LEU A 137 -6.87 -17.49 4.57
CA LEU A 137 -6.34 -17.00 3.29
C LEU A 137 -5.67 -18.12 2.49
N LYS A 138 -4.96 -19.02 3.17
CA LYS A 138 -4.37 -20.20 2.56
C LYS A 138 -5.45 -21.14 2.02
N ALA A 139 -6.55 -21.32 2.75
CA ALA A 139 -7.69 -22.09 2.29
C ALA A 139 -8.34 -21.51 1.02
N ASP A 140 -8.41 -20.17 0.88
CA ASP A 140 -8.85 -19.54 -0.38
C ASP A 140 -7.89 -19.82 -1.52
N LEU A 141 -6.60 -19.68 -1.25
CA LEU A 141 -5.55 -19.90 -2.23
C LEU A 141 -5.53 -21.35 -2.74
N GLU A 142 -5.74 -22.32 -1.86
CA GLU A 142 -5.80 -23.75 -2.22
C GLU A 142 -7.04 -24.10 -3.02
N LYS A 143 -8.20 -23.49 -2.71
CA LYS A 143 -9.47 -23.78 -3.39
C LYS A 143 -9.60 -23.07 -4.74
N GLY A 144 -9.14 -21.82 -4.82
CA GLY A 144 -9.43 -20.94 -5.95
C GLY A 144 -8.20 -20.38 -6.66
N ASN A 145 -6.98 -20.74 -6.25
CA ASN A 145 -5.73 -20.11 -6.69
C ASN A 145 -5.68 -18.59 -6.43
N ILE A 146 -6.57 -18.05 -5.60
CA ILE A 146 -6.61 -16.63 -5.28
C ILE A 146 -7.00 -16.42 -3.83
N CYS A 147 -6.28 -15.53 -3.14
CA CYS A 147 -6.72 -14.96 -1.88
C CYS A 147 -6.65 -13.43 -1.95
N PHE A 148 -7.49 -12.75 -1.15
CA PHE A 148 -7.55 -11.30 -1.14
C PHE A 148 -7.10 -10.73 0.20
N ILE A 149 -6.09 -9.87 0.14
CA ILE A 149 -5.47 -9.23 1.30
C ILE A 149 -6.04 -7.82 1.41
N HIS A 150 -7.06 -7.66 2.25
CA HIS A 150 -7.69 -6.36 2.50
C HIS A 150 -6.78 -5.49 3.36
N ALA A 151 -6.16 -4.47 2.75
CA ALA A 151 -5.09 -3.69 3.36
C ALA A 151 -5.38 -3.12 4.78
N PRO A 152 -6.60 -2.64 5.10
CA PRO A 152 -6.95 -2.19 6.46
C PRO A 152 -6.81 -3.25 7.57
N LEU A 153 -6.94 -4.55 7.24
CA LEU A 153 -6.76 -5.65 8.19
C LEU A 153 -5.30 -5.99 8.43
N PHE A 154 -4.44 -5.76 7.44
CA PHE A 154 -3.03 -6.17 7.47
C PHE A 154 -2.04 -5.02 7.69
N HIS A 155 -2.45 -3.76 7.58
CA HIS A 155 -1.61 -2.59 7.87
C HIS A 155 -2.18 -1.73 9.01
N PRO A 156 -2.26 -2.24 10.25
CA PRO A 156 -2.84 -1.51 11.38
C PRO A 156 -2.11 -0.19 11.66
N ALA A 157 -0.80 -0.13 11.39
CA ALA A 157 0.01 1.08 11.50
C ALA A 157 -0.55 2.26 10.68
N LEU A 158 -1.22 2.00 9.56
CA LEU A 158 -1.82 3.04 8.72
C LEU A 158 -3.09 3.65 9.32
N LYS A 159 -3.67 3.06 10.38
CA LYS A 159 -4.82 3.66 11.09
C LYS A 159 -4.46 4.99 11.74
N SER A 160 -3.22 5.14 12.24
CA SER A 160 -2.71 6.38 12.84
C SER A 160 -2.78 7.58 11.87
N VAL A 161 -2.55 7.34 10.57
CA VAL A 161 -2.54 8.36 9.53
C VAL A 161 -3.84 8.42 8.73
N ALA A 162 -4.85 7.60 9.05
CA ALA A 162 -6.12 7.58 8.33
C ALA A 162 -6.93 8.89 8.49
N PRO A 163 -7.06 9.49 9.70
CA PRO A 163 -7.76 10.77 9.87
C PRO A 163 -7.10 11.89 9.05
N LEU A 164 -5.77 12.00 9.16
CA LEU A 164 -4.95 12.91 8.38
C LEU A 164 -5.23 12.80 6.88
N ARG A 165 -5.15 11.59 6.32
CA ARG A 165 -5.32 11.36 4.89
C ARG A 165 -6.73 11.73 4.43
N LYS A 166 -7.74 11.49 5.26
CA LYS A 166 -9.14 11.86 4.99
C LYS A 166 -9.33 13.38 5.01
N GLN A 167 -8.76 14.08 5.99
CA GLN A 167 -8.86 15.53 6.11
C GLN A 167 -8.10 16.26 5.00
N LEU A 168 -6.90 15.79 4.68
CA LEU A 168 -6.08 16.41 3.64
C LEU A 168 -6.70 16.25 2.25
N GLY A 169 -7.29 15.08 1.95
CA GLY A 169 -7.98 14.84 0.69
C GLY A 169 -7.08 14.84 -0.55
N LEU A 170 -5.75 14.85 -0.37
CA LEU A 170 -4.75 14.86 -1.44
C LEU A 170 -4.05 13.49 -1.57
N LYS A 171 -3.55 13.20 -2.77
CA LYS A 171 -2.65 12.06 -3.00
C LYS A 171 -1.32 12.33 -2.31
N THR A 172 -0.84 11.37 -1.52
CA THR A 172 0.42 11.47 -0.77
C THR A 172 1.34 10.30 -1.12
N PHE A 173 2.56 10.26 -0.59
CA PHE A 173 3.47 9.13 -0.80
C PHE A 173 2.88 7.79 -0.32
N PHE A 174 1.91 7.78 0.59
CA PHE A 174 1.18 6.57 1.00
C PHE A 174 0.46 5.89 -0.16
N ASN A 175 -0.04 6.66 -1.15
CA ASN A 175 -0.66 6.10 -2.35
C ASN A 175 0.36 5.35 -3.22
N SER A 176 1.62 5.80 -3.22
CA SER A 176 2.73 5.12 -3.90
C SER A 176 3.30 3.96 -3.06
N LEU A 177 2.96 3.82 -1.78
CA LEU A 177 3.40 2.68 -0.98
C LEU A 177 2.46 1.48 -1.09
N GLY A 178 1.15 1.72 -1.28
CA GLY A 178 0.13 0.66 -1.28
C GLY A 178 0.50 -0.59 -2.07
N PRO A 179 0.87 -0.48 -3.37
CA PRO A 179 1.26 -1.63 -4.19
C PRO A 179 2.57 -2.34 -3.78
N LEU A 180 3.40 -1.71 -2.97
CA LEU A 180 4.75 -2.17 -2.65
C LEU A 180 4.84 -2.93 -1.33
N VAL A 181 3.74 -2.97 -0.57
CA VAL A 181 3.72 -3.43 0.81
C VAL A 181 2.83 -4.66 1.02
N ASN A 182 2.67 -5.50 -0.01
CA ASN A 182 1.91 -6.74 0.14
C ASN A 182 2.56 -7.65 1.21
N PRO A 183 1.88 -7.92 2.33
CA PRO A 183 2.44 -8.68 3.45
C PRO A 183 2.72 -10.15 3.11
N ALA A 184 2.08 -10.71 2.07
CA ALA A 184 2.37 -12.05 1.57
C ALA A 184 3.67 -12.11 0.73
N LYS A 185 4.30 -10.96 0.44
CA LYS A 185 5.59 -10.85 -0.27
C LYS A 185 5.63 -11.69 -1.56
N PRO A 186 4.69 -11.46 -2.49
CA PRO A 186 4.62 -12.22 -3.73
C PRO A 186 5.91 -12.08 -4.54
N LYS A 187 6.37 -13.19 -5.14
CA LYS A 187 7.56 -13.21 -5.99
C LYS A 187 7.38 -12.37 -7.26
N PHE A 188 6.15 -12.25 -7.75
CA PHE A 188 5.82 -11.49 -8.94
C PHE A 188 4.76 -10.43 -8.63
N SER A 189 4.89 -9.27 -9.27
CA SER A 189 3.89 -8.20 -9.15
C SER A 189 3.73 -7.47 -10.48
N MET A 190 2.49 -7.24 -10.88
CA MET A 190 2.13 -6.32 -11.94
C MET A 190 1.52 -5.08 -11.31
N ILE A 191 2.26 -3.97 -11.38
CA ILE A 191 1.90 -2.74 -10.67
C ILE A 191 1.50 -1.65 -11.66
N GLY A 192 0.22 -1.27 -11.64
CA GLY A 192 -0.30 -0.11 -12.35
C GLY A 192 0.03 1.19 -11.60
N VAL A 193 0.53 2.19 -12.32
CA VAL A 193 0.89 3.50 -11.76
C VAL A 193 0.10 4.60 -12.45
N ALA A 194 -0.36 5.59 -11.68
CA ALA A 194 -1.19 6.68 -12.21
C ALA A 194 -0.41 7.73 -13.03
N ASN A 195 0.92 7.80 -12.90
CA ASN A 195 1.75 8.78 -13.61
C ASN A 195 3.17 8.27 -13.86
N LEU A 196 3.87 8.90 -14.81
CA LEU A 196 5.23 8.52 -15.24
C LEU A 196 6.30 8.75 -14.17
N GLU A 197 6.10 9.72 -13.29
CA GLU A 197 7.03 9.99 -12.18
C GLU A 197 7.10 8.79 -11.23
N THR A 198 5.93 8.28 -10.81
CA THR A 198 5.85 7.07 -9.97
C THR A 198 6.39 5.85 -10.73
N ALA A 199 6.09 5.73 -12.02
CA ALA A 199 6.59 4.66 -12.88
C ALA A 199 8.12 4.59 -12.87
N ARG A 200 8.78 5.75 -12.99
CA ARG A 200 10.23 5.87 -12.99
C ARG A 200 10.82 5.42 -11.66
N VAL A 201 10.24 5.84 -10.54
CA VAL A 201 10.73 5.45 -9.20
C VAL A 201 10.63 3.94 -8.98
N TYR A 202 9.60 3.27 -9.51
CA TYR A 202 9.43 1.82 -9.35
C TYR A 202 10.35 0.96 -10.24
N GLN A 203 10.97 1.54 -11.26
CA GLN A 203 11.88 0.82 -12.16
C GLN A 203 13.32 0.73 -11.62
N TYR A 204 13.65 1.49 -10.58
CA TYR A 204 14.93 1.44 -9.87
C TYR A 204 14.81 0.61 -8.60
#